data_AF-A0A1B2I2Z2-F1
#
_entry.id   AF-A0A1B2I2Z2-F1
#
_cell.length_a   1.000
_cell.length_b   1.000
_cell.length_c   1.000
_cell.angle_alpha   90.00
_cell.angle_beta   90.00
_cell.angle_gamma   90.00
#
_symmetry.space_group_name_H-M   'P 1'
#
loop_
_entity.id
_entity.type
_entity.pdbx_description
1 polymer ?
#
loop_
_entity_poly.entity_id
_entity_poly.type
_entity_poly.pdbx_seq_one_letter_code
_entity_poly.pdbx_strand_id
1 'polypeptide(L)' 'MNKNELRYLRLKNNLTQRQMCEIIGISCSRYSRIERGYVVPTEAECEKLAEYLGICERKWRS' A
#
# COMPACT_ATOMS: atom_id res chain seq x y z
N MET A 1 8.60 3.78 5.03
CA MET A 1 8.65 3.07 3.71
C MET A 1 8.77 4.13 2.62
N ASN A 2 9.80 4.12 1.79
CA ASN A 2 9.96 5.12 0.73
C ASN A 2 8.95 4.88 -0.40
N LYS A 3 8.52 5.92 -1.14
CA LYS A 3 7.52 5.85 -2.25
C LYS A 3 7.73 4.67 -3.22
N ASN A 4 8.99 4.26 -3.38
CA ASN A 4 9.39 3.18 -4.28
C ASN A 4 9.11 1.77 -3.72
N GLU A 5 9.07 1.59 -2.40
CA GLU A 5 8.89 0.27 -1.78
C GLU A 5 7.44 -0.24 -1.92
N LEU A 6 6.39 0.59 -1.79
CA LEU A 6 5.01 0.13 -1.97
C LEU A 6 4.77 -0.38 -3.39
N ARG A 7 5.19 0.43 -4.36
CA ARG A 7 5.11 0.10 -5.79
C ARG A 7 5.91 -1.16 -6.10
N TYR A 8 7.13 -1.28 -5.57
CA TYR A 8 7.96 -2.46 -5.75
C TYR A 8 7.30 -3.72 -5.21
N LEU A 9 6.76 -3.69 -3.98
CA LEU A 9 6.10 -4.83 -3.36
C LEU A 9 4.83 -5.23 -4.13
N ARG A 10 4.02 -4.27 -4.58
CA ARG A 10 2.86 -4.55 -5.42
C ARG A 10 3.25 -5.24 -6.73
N LEU A 11 4.28 -4.71 -7.42
CA LEU A 11 4.75 -5.27 -8.68
C LEU A 11 5.40 -6.65 -8.51
N LYS A 12 6.11 -6.88 -7.40
CA LYS A 12 6.68 -8.19 -7.04
C LYS A 12 5.60 -9.27 -6.88
N ASN A 13 4.39 -8.85 -6.47
CA ASN A 13 3.21 -9.72 -6.38
C ASN A 13 2.40 -9.80 -7.69
N ASN A 14 2.89 -9.25 -8.81
CA ASN A 14 2.20 -9.20 -10.11
C ASN A 14 0.82 -8.53 -10.06
N LEU A 15 0.64 -7.52 -9.21
CA LEU A 15 -0.64 -6.83 -9.04
C LEU A 15 -0.67 -5.49 -9.76
N THR A 16 -1.81 -5.22 -10.39
CA THR A 16 -2.19 -3.87 -10.80
C THR A 16 -2.62 -3.03 -9.61
N GLN A 17 -2.64 -1.69 -9.75
CA GLN A 17 -3.21 -0.82 -8.72
C GLN A 17 -4.70 -1.13 -8.47
N ARG A 18 -5.41 -1.62 -9.51
CA ARG A 18 -6.82 -2.03 -9.42
C ARG A 18 -7.04 -3.22 -8.51
N GLN A 19 -6.32 -4.30 -8.78
CA GLN A 19 -6.38 -5.49 -7.94
C GLN A 19 -5.98 -5.16 -6.50
N MET A 20 -4.94 -4.34 -6.32
CA MET A 20 -4.51 -3.96 -4.98
C MET A 20 -5.56 -3.14 -4.23
N CYS A 21 -6.22 -2.19 -4.90
CA CYS A 21 -7.26 -1.37 -4.29
C CYS A 21 -8.50 -2.21 -3.91
N GLU A 22 -8.85 -3.20 -4.73
CA GLU A 22 -9.90 -4.18 -4.45
C GLU A 22 -9.55 -5.07 -3.23
N ILE A 23 -8.31 -5.56 -3.14
CA ILE A 23 -7.82 -6.43 -2.04
C ILE A 23 -7.91 -5.72 -0.69
N ILE A 24 -7.41 -4.49 -0.58
CA ILE A 24 -7.40 -3.75 0.69
C ILE A 24 -8.73 -2.99 0.93
N GLY A 25 -9.63 -3.01 -0.03
CA GLY A 25 -10.95 -2.39 0.06
C GLY A 25 -10.91 -0.86 0.13
N ILE A 26 -10.08 -0.20 -0.70
CA ILE A 26 -10.06 1.25 -0.83
C ILE A 26 -10.23 1.69 -2.28
N SER A 27 -10.55 2.96 -2.50
CA SER A 27 -10.62 3.47 -3.87
C SER A 27 -9.24 3.50 -4.53
N CYS A 28 -9.19 3.18 -5.82
CA CYS A 28 -7.96 3.21 -6.60
C CYS A 28 -7.31 4.60 -6.67
N SER A 29 -8.11 5.66 -6.67
CA SER A 29 -7.63 7.03 -6.56
C SER A 29 -6.89 7.27 -5.24
N ARG A 30 -7.40 6.72 -4.13
CA ARG A 30 -6.76 6.78 -2.81
C ARG A 30 -5.48 5.97 -2.79
N TYR A 31 -5.52 4.72 -3.25
CA TYR A 31 -4.33 3.86 -3.36
C TYR A 31 -3.21 4.54 -4.17
N SER A 32 -3.55 5.09 -5.34
CA SER A 32 -2.60 5.80 -6.20
C SER A 32 -1.94 6.99 -5.49
N ARG A 33 -2.69 7.75 -4.67
CA ARG A 33 -2.13 8.86 -3.88
C ARG A 33 -1.21 8.37 -2.77
N ILE A 34 -1.54 7.25 -2.13
CA ILE A 34 -0.69 6.59 -1.12
C ILE A 34 0.61 6.11 -1.76
N GLU A 35 0.54 5.38 -2.88
CA GLU A 35 1.71 4.84 -3.58
C GLU A 35 2.66 5.94 -4.08
N ARG A 36 2.10 7.06 -4.55
CA ARG A 36 2.89 8.24 -4.93
C ARG A 36 3.33 9.11 -3.73
N GLY A 37 2.94 8.74 -2.51
CA GLY A 37 3.24 9.44 -1.25
C GLY A 37 2.69 10.86 -1.19
N TYR A 38 1.53 11.11 -1.81
CA TYR A 38 0.76 12.35 -1.61
C TYR A 38 -0.15 12.30 -0.38
N VAL A 39 -0.42 11.09 0.12
CA VAL A 39 -1.27 10.86 1.29
C VAL A 39 -0.66 9.76 2.13
N VAL A 40 -0.68 9.96 3.44
CA VAL A 40 -0.35 8.93 4.42
C VAL A 40 -1.58 8.01 4.59
N PRO A 41 -1.42 6.69 4.50
CA PRO A 41 -2.51 5.75 4.78
C PRO A 41 -2.92 5.81 6.25
N THR A 42 -4.16 5.43 6.53
CA THR A 42 -4.64 5.29 7.92
C THR A 42 -4.03 4.04 8.57
N GLU A 43 -4.15 3.91 9.90
CA GLU A 43 -3.70 2.72 10.62
C GLU A 43 -4.32 1.44 10.07
N ALA A 44 -5.64 1.42 9.85
CA ALA A 44 -6.33 0.29 9.24
C ALA A 44 -5.86 -0.02 7.81
N GLU A 45 -5.46 0.97 7.02
CA GLU A 45 -4.89 0.74 5.68
C GLU A 45 -3.46 0.21 5.76
N CYS A 46 -2.66 0.70 6.71
CA CYS A 46 -1.33 0.19 7.00
C CYS A 46 -1.40 -1.29 7.40
N GLU A 47 -2.36 -1.67 8.25
CA GLU A 47 -2.58 -3.07 8.67
C GLU A 47 -2.91 -3.98 7.48
N LYS A 48 -3.85 -3.58 6.63
CA LYS A 48 -4.21 -4.38 5.44
C LYS A 48 -3.07 -4.49 4.44
N LEU A 49 -2.32 -3.41 4.23
CA LEU A 49 -1.13 -3.40 3.39
C LEU A 49 -0.03 -4.28 4.00
N ALA A 50 0.14 -4.25 5.32
CA ALA A 50 1.08 -5.05 6.07
C ALA A 50 0.77 -6.55 5.95
N GLU A 51 -0.49 -6.91 6.21
CA GLU A 51 -1.01 -8.28 6.11
C GLU A 51 -0.80 -8.85 4.71
N TYR A 52 -1.20 -8.11 3.68
CA TYR A 52 -1.14 -8.61 2.31
C TYR A 52 0.28 -8.66 1.73
N LEU A 53 1.10 -7.62 1.98
CA LEU A 53 2.45 -7.54 1.43
C LEU A 53 3.51 -8.23 2.31
N GLY A 54 3.12 -8.80 3.45
CA GLY A 54 4.04 -9.44 4.39
C GLY A 54 5.05 -8.48 5.01
N ILE A 55 4.67 -7.21 5.18
CA ILE A 55 5.53 -6.17 5.78
C ILE A 55 5.10 -5.86 7.21
N CYS A 56 6.06 -5.66 8.12
CA CYS A 56 5.78 -5.27 9.50
C CYS A 56 5.36 -3.79 9.59
N GLU A 57 4.23 -3.52 10.27
CA GLU A 57 3.60 -2.19 10.46
C GLU A 57 4.58 -1.10 10.93
N ARG A 58 5.61 -1.48 11.69
CA ARG A 58 6.64 -0.58 12.25
C ARG A 58 7.35 0.27 11.19
N LYS A 59 7.36 -0.14 9.91
CA LYS A 59 7.99 0.59 8.78
C LYS A 59 7.21 1.81 8.28
N TRP A 60 5.98 2.03 8.72
CA TRP A 60 5.16 3.19 8.32
C TRP A 60 5.38 4.43 9.20
N ARG A 61 5.90 4.24 10.43
CA ARG A 61 6.04 5.28 11.47
C ARG A 61 7.41 5.96 11.50
N SER A 62 8.34 5.57 10.63
CA SER A 62 9.74 6.02 10.56
C SER A 62 10.03 6.78 9.28
#